data_AF-A0A956RT02-F1
#
_entry.id   AF-A0A956RT02-F1
#
_cell.length_a   1.000
_cell.length_b   1.000
_cell.length_c   1.000
_cell.angle_alpha   90.00
_cell.angle_beta   90.00
_cell.angle_gamma   90.00
#
_symmetry.space_group_name_H-M   'P 1'
#
loop_
_entity.id
_entity.type
_entity.pdbx_description
1 polymer ?
#
loop_
_entity_poly.entity_id
_entity_poly.type
_entity_poly.pdbx_seq_one_letter_code
_entity_poly.pdbx_strand_id
1 'polypeptide(L)'
;MKNKTSPIISIKHNCPRHSCMLPVDFQDYNCELFSTSFRFLRFSAEYRNLLVLALHYVKDKTRIFLQWDAGIAKIANRHDVFNRRTHKFKLEDPLVGIPIFRACNGCIFVVLLLSLLLFQCTKSDSADNTAKIVDSQPKLLSTTDNGMLEITGEGEDQIHVLTVWGSSYEMGKAHGTLLKEQIKDHVNNMVKLMVEKSGQPVEAMDHVFAETKPFIPQHFLDEMQGLADGSGMPLQEIIRANLIGEAGEWHCSLFGAWGKATAADGHLYQLRSLDYETGANIQKYPLIVVYHPEEGIPFANITWAGVVGCISGISREQLAISEIGDDYHKESDTFAGIPFMFLLRDILQFDTSLDEAIDRVCSANRTTSLMYGIGDGELGELRGLQTSHIACNVFAPQNLEPLTDAHQRIDDVVYWGMSWDVPNYDGPLHDKLVEHYGSINAEVTIKDILPFVRTGNLQTVVYDLTDMAIWVANARADHESGPLDAFDRQYVKFQMNKLFAAADSLAKH
;
A
#
# COMPACT_ATOMS: atom_id res chain seq x y z
N MET A 1 38.56 -39.54 15.79
CA MET A 1 39.07 -38.21 15.37
C MET A 1 39.31 -38.22 13.87
N LYS A 2 38.45 -37.56 13.10
CA LYS A 2 38.73 -36.96 11.80
C LYS A 2 37.49 -36.16 11.39
N ASN A 3 37.65 -34.84 11.39
CA ASN A 3 36.66 -33.84 11.02
C ASN A 3 36.16 -34.09 9.60
N LYS A 4 34.84 -34.07 9.42
CA LYS A 4 34.20 -33.77 8.14
C LYS A 4 33.55 -32.40 8.29
N THR A 5 34.19 -31.40 7.69
CA THR A 5 33.60 -30.10 7.39
C THR A 5 32.51 -30.28 6.36
N SER A 6 31.28 -29.87 6.68
CA SER A 6 30.17 -29.75 5.75
C SER A 6 30.43 -28.58 4.78
N PRO A 7 30.03 -28.67 3.50
CA PRO A 7 30.23 -27.59 2.54
C PRO A 7 29.25 -26.45 2.83
N ILE A 8 29.78 -25.24 2.94
CA ILE A 8 29.02 -23.99 2.93
C ILE A 8 28.43 -23.85 1.51
N ILE A 9 27.11 -23.86 1.40
CA ILE A 9 26.40 -23.57 0.16
C ILE A 9 26.37 -22.05 0.02
N SER A 10 27.30 -21.51 -0.77
CA SER A 10 27.23 -20.12 -1.23
C SER A 10 26.05 -19.99 -2.19
N ILE A 11 25.03 -19.23 -1.79
CA ILE A 11 23.94 -18.80 -2.68
C ILE A 11 24.55 -17.82 -3.69
N LYS A 12 24.92 -18.32 -4.86
CA LYS A 12 25.31 -17.45 -5.98
C LYS A 12 24.08 -16.67 -6.44
N HIS A 13 24.04 -15.38 -6.08
CA HIS A 13 23.15 -14.41 -6.70
C HIS A 13 23.62 -14.15 -8.13
N ASN A 14 22.99 -14.82 -9.09
CA ASN A 14 23.06 -14.43 -10.50
C ASN A 14 21.87 -13.48 -10.77
N CYS A 15 22.05 -12.20 -10.44
CA CYS A 15 21.26 -11.12 -11.03
C CYS A 15 22.21 -10.29 -11.91
N PRO A 16 22.03 -10.22 -13.23
CA PRO A 16 22.96 -9.52 -14.09
C PRO A 16 22.82 -8.00 -13.90
N ARG A 17 23.84 -7.40 -13.29
CA ARG A 17 24.16 -5.98 -13.50
C ARG A 17 24.48 -5.78 -14.98
N HIS A 18 23.59 -5.16 -15.74
CA HIS A 18 23.94 -4.22 -16.81
C HIS A 18 22.70 -3.45 -17.28
N SER A 19 22.85 -2.14 -17.18
CA SER A 19 22.11 -1.07 -17.83
C SER A 19 21.62 -1.39 -19.24
N CYS A 20 20.31 -1.29 -19.44
CA CYS A 20 19.70 -0.91 -20.71
C CYS A 20 18.64 0.16 -20.42
N MET A 21 19.07 1.43 -20.43
CA MET A 21 18.17 2.51 -20.83
C MET A 21 17.79 2.25 -22.29
N LEU A 22 16.52 2.02 -22.56
CA LEU A 22 15.94 2.21 -23.88
C LEU A 22 14.81 3.25 -23.74
N PRO A 23 14.75 4.24 -24.64
CA PRO A 23 13.71 5.26 -24.61
C PRO A 23 12.37 4.61 -24.95
N VAL A 24 11.36 4.80 -24.10
CA VAL A 24 10.00 4.38 -24.40
C VAL A 24 9.40 5.41 -25.36
N ASP A 25 9.47 5.09 -26.64
CA ASP A 25 8.75 5.78 -27.71
C ASP A 25 7.31 5.25 -27.73
N PHE A 26 6.34 6.14 -27.52
CA PHE A 26 4.91 5.81 -27.54
C PHE A 26 4.44 5.61 -28.98
N GLN A 27 4.22 4.37 -29.41
CA GLN A 27 3.35 4.06 -30.55
C GLN A 27 2.85 2.60 -30.54
N ASP A 28 1.55 2.47 -30.85
CA ASP A 28 0.80 1.28 -31.26
C ASP A 28 0.34 0.25 -30.20
N TYR A 29 -0.84 0.50 -29.62
CA TYR A 29 -1.72 -0.57 -29.13
C TYR A 29 -2.84 -0.84 -30.14
N ASN A 30 -2.79 -2.02 -30.78
CA ASN A 30 -3.91 -2.63 -31.48
C ASN A 30 -4.89 -3.22 -30.45
N CYS A 31 -6.14 -2.76 -30.51
CA CYS A 31 -7.28 -3.34 -29.81
C CYS A 31 -7.75 -4.63 -30.48
N GLU A 32 -7.66 -5.76 -29.81
CA GLU A 32 -8.61 -6.86 -29.95
C GLU A 32 -8.73 -7.59 -28.63
N LEU A 33 -9.90 -7.54 -27.98
CA LEU A 33 -10.33 -8.58 -27.03
C LEU A 33 -11.84 -8.51 -26.77
N PHE A 34 -12.43 -9.71 -26.78
CA PHE A 34 -13.73 -10.13 -26.23
C PHE A 34 -15.01 -9.91 -27.03
N SER A 35 -15.36 -10.96 -27.79
CA SER A 35 -16.74 -11.38 -28.00
C SER A 35 -16.97 -12.72 -27.29
N THR A 36 -17.86 -12.72 -26.29
CA THR A 36 -18.65 -13.82 -25.70
C THR A 36 -19.08 -13.34 -24.32
N SER A 37 -20.31 -12.90 -24.04
CA SER A 37 -21.53 -13.72 -24.07
C SER A 37 -22.74 -12.83 -23.79
N PHE A 38 -23.71 -12.73 -24.70
CA PHE A 38 -25.10 -12.41 -24.36
C PHE A 38 -26.02 -12.99 -25.44
N ARG A 39 -26.66 -14.12 -25.13
CA ARG A 39 -27.80 -14.67 -25.87
C ARG A 39 -29.08 -14.28 -25.13
N PHE A 40 -30.12 -14.03 -25.93
CA PHE A 40 -31.52 -13.72 -25.59
C PHE A 40 -31.86 -12.26 -25.33
N LEU A 41 -32.19 -11.55 -26.42
CA LEU A 41 -33.50 -10.92 -26.66
C LEU A 41 -33.59 -10.53 -28.15
N ARG A 42 -34.57 -11.10 -28.86
CA ARG A 42 -34.82 -10.80 -30.29
C ARG A 42 -35.54 -9.45 -30.39
N PHE A 43 -34.90 -8.46 -30.99
CA PHE A 43 -35.58 -7.28 -31.55
C PHE A 43 -35.06 -7.01 -32.97
N SER A 44 -35.97 -6.53 -33.83
CA SER A 44 -35.82 -6.36 -35.27
C SER A 44 -34.71 -5.37 -35.66
N ALA A 45 -34.15 -5.58 -36.85
CA ALA A 45 -32.93 -4.93 -37.36
C ALA A 45 -33.02 -3.41 -37.63
N GLU A 46 -34.09 -2.73 -37.25
CA GLU A 46 -34.33 -1.31 -37.54
C GLU A 46 -34.05 -0.36 -36.35
N TYR A 47 -33.70 -0.88 -35.17
CA TYR A 47 -33.39 -0.03 -33.98
C TYR A 47 -31.89 0.06 -33.62
N ARG A 48 -30.98 -0.54 -34.41
CA ARG A 48 -29.53 -0.49 -34.15
C ARG A 48 -28.84 0.82 -34.55
N ASN A 49 -29.46 1.65 -35.40
CA ASN A 49 -28.83 2.88 -35.91
C ASN A 49 -29.27 4.17 -35.19
N LEU A 50 -30.15 4.10 -34.20
CA LEU A 50 -30.57 5.25 -33.39
C LEU A 50 -29.88 5.33 -32.01
N LEU A 51 -29.25 4.26 -31.54
CA LEU A 51 -28.55 4.24 -30.23
C LEU A 51 -27.04 4.55 -30.31
N VAL A 52 -26.46 4.58 -31.52
CA VAL A 52 -25.02 4.85 -31.72
C VAL A 52 -24.72 6.35 -31.93
N LEU A 53 -25.74 7.19 -32.14
CA LEU A 53 -25.58 8.65 -32.28
C LEU A 53 -25.87 9.46 -31.00
N ALA A 54 -26.31 8.83 -29.91
CA ALA A 54 -26.62 9.50 -28.65
C ALA A 54 -25.52 9.37 -27.56
N LEU A 55 -24.48 8.55 -27.79
CA LEU A 55 -23.39 8.31 -26.82
C LEU A 55 -22.04 8.92 -27.22
N HIS A 56 -22.04 9.93 -28.08
CA HIS A 56 -20.83 10.70 -28.43
C HIS A 56 -21.02 12.22 -28.33
N TYR A 57 -22.04 12.69 -27.61
CA TYR A 57 -22.33 14.12 -27.49
C TYR A 57 -22.64 14.58 -26.05
N VAL A 58 -21.83 14.14 -25.08
CA VAL A 58 -21.66 14.82 -23.77
C VAL A 58 -20.22 14.59 -23.28
N LYS A 59 -19.25 15.22 -23.93
CA LYS A 59 -17.97 15.55 -23.33
C LYS A 59 -17.43 16.76 -24.10
N ASP A 60 -17.22 17.85 -23.37
CA ASP A 60 -16.73 19.17 -23.79
C ASP A 60 -17.77 20.27 -23.98
N LYS A 61 -18.08 20.92 -22.85
CA LYS A 61 -18.47 22.33 -22.83
C LYS A 61 -17.51 23.10 -21.94
N THR A 62 -16.48 23.69 -22.56
CA THR A 62 -16.16 25.10 -22.31
C THR A 62 -15.47 25.75 -23.52
N ARG A 63 -16.24 26.64 -24.17
CA ARG A 63 -15.87 27.80 -25.01
C ARG A 63 -15.29 27.59 -26.42
N ILE A 64 -16.23 27.44 -27.36
CA ILE A 64 -16.45 28.24 -28.58
C ILE A 64 -15.25 29.08 -29.08
N PHE A 65 -14.67 28.67 -30.21
CA PHE A 65 -14.55 29.53 -31.39
C PHE A 65 -14.82 28.68 -32.65
N LEU A 66 -15.77 29.14 -33.45
CA LEU A 66 -16.20 28.55 -34.71
C LEU A 66 -15.13 28.78 -35.79
N GLN A 67 -14.53 27.73 -36.31
CA GLN A 67 -14.24 27.68 -37.75
C GLN A 67 -14.10 26.23 -38.23
N TRP A 68 -14.90 25.91 -39.24
CA TRP A 68 -15.11 24.61 -39.83
C TRP A 68 -14.28 24.56 -41.12
N ASP A 69 -13.40 23.57 -41.27
CA ASP A 69 -12.98 23.07 -42.59
C ASP A 69 -12.68 21.57 -42.49
N ALA A 70 -13.27 20.82 -43.41
CA ALA A 70 -13.25 19.37 -43.48
C ALA A 70 -12.29 18.89 -44.58
N GLY A 71 -11.53 17.82 -44.31
CA GLY A 71 -10.73 17.17 -45.35
C GLY A 71 -9.79 16.06 -44.86
N ILE A 72 -10.24 14.82 -45.06
CA ILE A 72 -9.57 13.51 -44.99
C ILE A 72 -8.09 13.49 -45.45
N ALA A 73 -7.21 12.77 -44.74
CA ALA A 73 -6.14 11.97 -45.38
C ALA A 73 -5.56 10.86 -44.50
N LYS A 74 -5.59 9.64 -45.06
CA LYS A 74 -4.81 8.46 -44.70
C LYS A 74 -3.34 8.61 -45.12
N ILE A 75 -2.50 7.88 -44.40
CA ILE A 75 -1.10 7.47 -44.67
C ILE A 75 -0.81 7.19 -46.16
N ALA A 76 0.25 7.81 -46.70
CA ALA A 76 1.13 7.21 -47.73
C ALA A 76 2.44 8.01 -47.90
N ASN A 77 3.54 7.27 -47.89
CA ASN A 77 4.91 7.68 -48.21
C ASN A 77 5.12 7.98 -49.70
N ARG A 78 6.15 8.80 -49.98
CA ARG A 78 6.93 9.00 -51.23
C ARG A 78 6.59 10.18 -52.16
N HIS A 79 7.61 11.06 -52.27
CA HIS A 79 8.26 11.64 -53.46
C HIS A 79 7.44 12.35 -54.56
N ASP A 80 8.04 13.49 -54.99
CA ASP A 80 7.90 14.26 -56.24
C ASP A 80 6.91 15.45 -56.31
N VAL A 81 7.49 16.64 -56.07
CA VAL A 81 7.73 17.74 -57.03
C VAL A 81 6.65 18.12 -58.09
N PHE A 82 6.43 19.45 -58.22
CA PHE A 82 5.84 20.27 -59.31
C PHE A 82 4.31 20.62 -59.30
N ASN A 83 4.00 21.80 -58.72
CA ASN A 83 3.42 23.02 -59.33
C ASN A 83 2.02 23.05 -60.02
N ARG A 84 1.25 24.10 -59.63
CA ARG A 84 0.19 24.88 -60.34
C ARG A 84 -1.29 24.42 -60.38
N ARG A 85 -2.10 25.29 -59.72
CA ARG A 85 -3.28 26.05 -60.20
C ARG A 85 -4.63 25.38 -60.57
N THR A 86 -5.66 25.95 -59.92
CA THR A 86 -6.97 26.45 -60.44
C THR A 86 -8.22 25.55 -60.54
N HIS A 87 -9.20 25.91 -59.69
CA HIS A 87 -10.60 26.32 -59.99
C HIS A 87 -11.74 25.31 -60.31
N LYS A 88 -12.80 25.49 -59.49
CA LYS A 88 -14.25 25.68 -59.79
C LYS A 88 -15.24 24.49 -59.78
N PHE A 89 -16.10 24.52 -58.75
CA PHE A 89 -17.59 24.46 -58.74
C PHE A 89 -18.35 23.42 -59.60
N LYS A 90 -19.23 22.63 -58.95
CA LYS A 90 -20.70 22.83 -58.92
C LYS A 90 -21.43 21.74 -58.11
N LEU A 91 -22.46 22.17 -57.38
CA LEU A 91 -23.49 21.37 -56.69
C LEU A 91 -24.78 21.41 -57.52
N GLU A 92 -25.46 20.28 -57.68
CA GLU A 92 -26.85 20.16 -58.13
C GLU A 92 -27.58 19.15 -57.22
N ASP A 93 -28.75 19.58 -56.73
CA ASP A 93 -29.79 18.89 -55.93
C ASP A 93 -30.88 18.32 -56.89
N PRO A 94 -32.06 17.77 -56.47
CA PRO A 94 -32.50 17.07 -55.25
C PRO A 94 -33.35 15.79 -55.59
N LEU A 95 -34.06 15.15 -54.63
CA LEU A 95 -35.51 14.78 -54.70
C LEU A 95 -36.03 13.84 -53.55
N VAL A 96 -37.13 14.29 -52.90
CA VAL A 96 -38.34 13.54 -52.40
C VAL A 96 -38.19 12.60 -51.18
N GLY A 97 -39.03 12.54 -50.13
CA GLY A 97 -40.36 13.05 -49.74
C GLY A 97 -41.11 11.98 -48.87
N ILE A 98 -42.21 12.35 -48.18
CA ILE A 98 -43.25 11.52 -47.45
C ILE A 98 -43.07 11.41 -45.89
N PRO A 99 -44.12 11.35 -45.03
CA PRO A 99 -45.08 12.39 -44.60
C PRO A 99 -45.21 12.55 -43.05
N ILE A 100 -45.90 13.60 -42.60
CA ILE A 100 -46.14 13.95 -41.18
C ILE A 100 -47.46 13.34 -40.68
N PHE A 101 -47.45 12.59 -39.57
CA PHE A 101 -48.66 12.21 -38.81
C PHE A 101 -48.82 13.11 -37.57
N ARG A 102 -49.98 13.78 -37.48
CA ARG A 102 -50.46 14.53 -36.30
C ARG A 102 -51.03 13.56 -35.27
N ALA A 103 -50.60 13.65 -34.01
CA ALA A 103 -51.29 13.06 -32.87
C ALA A 103 -51.35 14.03 -31.68
N CYS A 104 -52.52 14.05 -31.04
CA CYS A 104 -53.06 14.97 -30.03
C CYS A 104 -52.16 15.33 -28.82
N ASN A 105 -52.20 16.61 -28.44
CA ASN A 105 -51.58 17.24 -27.26
C ASN A 105 -52.12 16.75 -25.88
N GLY A 106 -52.95 15.71 -25.82
CA GLY A 106 -53.55 15.20 -24.58
C GLY A 106 -52.82 14.00 -23.95
N CYS A 107 -52.06 13.23 -24.73
CA CYS A 107 -51.39 12.01 -24.24
C CYS A 107 -49.97 12.24 -23.73
N ILE A 108 -49.36 13.39 -24.02
CA ILE A 108 -47.98 13.71 -23.62
C ILE A 108 -47.89 14.01 -22.11
N PHE A 109 -48.95 14.54 -21.49
CA PHE A 109 -48.94 14.91 -20.08
C PHE A 109 -49.06 13.71 -19.12
N VAL A 110 -49.71 12.62 -19.51
CA VAL A 110 -49.89 11.43 -18.64
C VAL A 110 -48.66 10.53 -18.64
N VAL A 111 -47.92 10.47 -19.76
CA VAL A 111 -46.66 9.70 -19.84
C VAL A 111 -45.52 10.41 -19.11
N LEU A 112 -45.49 11.75 -19.09
CA LEU A 112 -44.50 12.54 -18.34
C LEU A 112 -44.68 12.45 -16.81
N LEU A 113 -45.92 12.31 -16.33
CA LEU A 113 -46.19 12.15 -14.89
C LEU A 113 -45.90 10.72 -14.38
N LEU A 114 -46.10 9.70 -15.21
CA LEU A 114 -45.74 8.30 -14.88
C LEU A 114 -44.23 8.02 -14.98
N SER A 115 -43.48 8.75 -15.82
CA SER A 115 -42.01 8.68 -15.81
C SER A 115 -41.39 9.43 -14.63
N LEU A 116 -42.05 10.47 -14.11
CA LEU A 116 -41.63 11.18 -12.89
C LEU A 116 -41.88 10.37 -11.60
N LEU A 117 -42.86 9.46 -11.58
CA LEU A 117 -43.16 8.60 -10.42
C LEU A 117 -42.37 7.28 -10.39
N LEU A 118 -41.76 6.86 -11.50
CA LEU A 118 -40.86 5.70 -11.55
C LEU A 118 -39.36 6.08 -11.36
N PHE A 119 -39.05 7.37 -11.20
CA PHE A 119 -37.72 7.88 -10.85
C PHE A 119 -37.54 8.17 -9.35
N GLN A 120 -38.45 7.71 -8.49
CA GLN A 120 -38.22 7.54 -7.05
C GLN A 120 -37.75 6.12 -6.71
N CYS A 121 -36.99 5.51 -7.62
CA CYS A 121 -36.02 4.51 -7.21
C CYS A 121 -35.07 5.26 -6.27
N THR A 122 -35.06 4.86 -5.00
CA THR A 122 -34.10 5.34 -4.00
C THR A 122 -32.72 5.27 -4.64
N LYS A 123 -32.18 6.42 -5.06
CA LYS A 123 -30.74 6.59 -5.11
C LYS A 123 -30.31 6.24 -3.70
N SER A 124 -29.72 5.07 -3.50
CA SER A 124 -28.74 4.97 -2.44
C SER A 124 -27.77 6.10 -2.78
N ASP A 125 -27.61 7.03 -1.85
CA ASP A 125 -26.49 7.95 -1.91
C ASP A 125 -25.23 7.11 -1.83
N SER A 126 -24.78 6.55 -2.98
CA SER A 126 -23.37 6.33 -3.19
C SER A 126 -22.82 7.74 -3.33
N ALA A 127 -22.55 8.37 -2.19
CA ALA A 127 -21.71 9.54 -2.14
C ALA A 127 -20.47 9.18 -2.97
N ASP A 128 -20.29 9.87 -4.09
CA ASP A 128 -19.04 9.88 -4.84
C ASP A 128 -18.04 10.60 -3.93
N ASN A 129 -17.56 9.89 -2.89
CA ASN A 129 -16.77 10.49 -1.83
C ASN A 129 -15.33 10.62 -2.31
N THR A 130 -15.09 11.70 -3.04
CA THR A 130 -13.80 12.08 -3.63
C THR A 130 -12.73 12.49 -2.61
N ALA A 131 -13.02 12.41 -1.31
CA ALA A 131 -12.07 12.78 -0.27
C ALA A 131 -10.86 11.83 -0.27
N LYS A 132 -9.65 12.39 -0.36
CA LYS A 132 -8.39 11.62 -0.29
C LYS A 132 -8.16 11.00 1.09
N ILE A 133 -8.75 11.58 2.13
CA ILE A 133 -8.63 11.14 3.54
C ILE A 133 -10.04 11.03 4.11
N VAL A 134 -10.35 9.91 4.76
CA VAL A 134 -11.60 9.65 5.49
C VAL A 134 -11.30 9.25 6.93
N ASP A 135 -12.15 9.66 7.86
CA ASP A 135 -12.00 9.26 9.27
C ASP A 135 -12.49 7.82 9.48
N SER A 136 -11.77 7.05 10.30
CA SER A 136 -12.21 5.72 10.73
C SER A 136 -13.52 5.82 11.51
N GLN A 137 -14.52 5.08 11.05
CA GLN A 137 -15.77 4.78 11.75
C GLN A 137 -15.89 3.25 11.85
N PRO A 138 -15.29 2.60 12.88
CA PRO A 138 -15.31 1.15 13.00
C PRO A 138 -16.73 0.61 13.15
N LYS A 139 -17.01 -0.45 12.41
CA LYS A 139 -18.26 -1.21 12.49
C LYS A 139 -17.95 -2.65 12.88
N LEU A 140 -18.50 -3.07 14.01
CA LEU A 140 -18.41 -4.46 14.49
C LEU A 140 -18.90 -5.47 13.45
N LEU A 141 -18.08 -6.49 13.20
CA LEU A 141 -18.40 -7.65 12.37
C LEU A 141 -18.62 -8.90 13.21
N SER A 142 -17.69 -9.23 14.10
CA SER A 142 -17.72 -10.46 14.89
C SER A 142 -16.84 -10.38 16.13
N THR A 143 -17.05 -11.30 17.08
CA THR A 143 -16.30 -11.40 18.33
C THR A 143 -15.98 -12.85 18.68
N THR A 144 -14.97 -13.02 19.52
CA THR A 144 -14.59 -14.25 20.24
C THR A 144 -14.25 -13.87 21.69
N ASP A 145 -13.90 -14.85 22.52
CA ASP A 145 -13.53 -14.61 23.92
C ASP A 145 -12.28 -13.70 24.07
N ASN A 146 -11.38 -13.72 23.08
CA ASN A 146 -10.08 -13.00 23.10
C ASN A 146 -9.91 -12.06 21.91
N GLY A 147 -10.99 -11.70 21.22
CA GLY A 147 -10.87 -10.79 20.08
C GLY A 147 -12.17 -10.24 19.53
N MET A 148 -12.06 -9.10 18.86
CA MET A 148 -13.12 -8.35 18.22
C MET A 148 -12.67 -7.92 16.83
N LEU A 149 -13.47 -8.22 15.81
CA LEU A 149 -13.22 -7.82 14.43
C LEU A 149 -14.22 -6.74 14.00
N GLU A 150 -13.67 -5.65 13.48
CA GLU A 150 -14.40 -4.53 12.92
C GLU A 150 -13.92 -4.24 11.49
N ILE A 151 -14.68 -3.42 10.77
CA ILE A 151 -14.28 -2.88 9.46
C ILE A 151 -14.54 -1.38 9.41
N THR A 152 -13.68 -0.65 8.72
CA THR A 152 -13.81 0.80 8.56
C THR A 152 -13.27 1.29 7.22
N GLY A 153 -13.42 2.58 6.93
CA GLY A 153 -13.14 3.17 5.62
C GLY A 153 -14.34 3.06 4.67
N GLU A 154 -14.12 3.41 3.40
CA GLU A 154 -15.17 3.49 2.39
C GLU A 154 -14.81 2.69 1.14
N GLY A 155 -15.84 2.14 0.48
CA GLY A 155 -15.70 1.48 -0.82
C GLY A 155 -14.68 0.33 -0.81
N GLU A 156 -13.73 0.39 -1.75
CA GLU A 156 -12.66 -0.58 -1.91
C GLU A 156 -11.43 -0.27 -1.03
N ASP A 157 -11.43 0.83 -0.29
CA ASP A 157 -10.32 1.26 0.59
C ASP A 157 -10.60 0.90 2.06
N GLN A 158 -11.49 -0.08 2.29
CA GLN A 158 -11.85 -0.52 3.63
C GLN A 158 -10.75 -1.36 4.28
N ILE A 159 -10.55 -1.17 5.59
CA ILE A 159 -9.52 -1.86 6.37
C ILE A 159 -10.21 -2.57 7.54
N HIS A 160 -9.83 -3.84 7.76
CA HIS A 160 -10.25 -4.57 8.94
C HIS A 160 -9.47 -4.07 10.17
N VAL A 161 -10.15 -3.95 11.30
CA VAL A 161 -9.52 -3.65 12.59
C VAL A 161 -9.79 -4.83 13.52
N LEU A 162 -8.74 -5.54 13.90
CA LEU A 162 -8.80 -6.68 14.81
C LEU A 162 -8.21 -6.27 16.15
N THR A 163 -9.03 -6.24 17.19
CA THR A 163 -8.55 -6.09 18.57
C THR A 163 -8.40 -7.48 19.18
N VAL A 164 -7.26 -7.79 19.80
CA VAL A 164 -7.02 -9.08 20.50
C VAL A 164 -6.38 -8.87 21.86
N TRP A 165 -6.68 -9.74 22.81
CA TRP A 165 -6.17 -9.67 24.19
C TRP A 165 -5.91 -11.04 24.80
N GLY A 166 -5.03 -11.07 25.82
CA GLY A 166 -4.67 -12.28 26.57
C GLY A 166 -3.24 -12.75 26.29
N SER A 167 -3.00 -14.04 26.51
CA SER A 167 -1.73 -14.66 26.19
C SER A 167 -1.47 -14.65 24.67
N SER A 168 -0.20 -14.77 24.27
CA SER A 168 0.17 -14.79 22.84
C SER A 168 -0.57 -15.86 22.04
N TYR A 169 -0.76 -17.05 22.63
CA TYR A 169 -1.55 -18.12 22.01
C TYR A 169 -3.03 -17.72 21.83
N GLU A 170 -3.66 -17.12 22.85
CA GLU A 170 -5.07 -16.72 22.78
C GLU A 170 -5.30 -15.62 21.75
N MET A 171 -4.41 -14.60 21.72
CA MET A 171 -4.46 -13.54 20.71
C MET A 171 -4.30 -14.11 19.29
N GLY A 172 -3.33 -15.00 19.09
CA GLY A 172 -3.15 -15.71 17.82
C GLY A 172 -4.38 -16.51 17.42
N LYS A 173 -4.98 -17.24 18.36
CA LYS A 173 -6.19 -18.04 18.12
C LYS A 173 -7.40 -17.19 17.78
N ALA A 174 -7.57 -16.04 18.42
CA ALA A 174 -8.62 -15.08 18.10
C ALA A 174 -8.44 -14.52 16.68
N HIS A 175 -7.22 -14.09 16.33
CA HIS A 175 -6.85 -13.66 14.97
C HIS A 175 -7.20 -14.76 13.94
N GLY A 176 -6.75 -15.99 14.18
CA GLY A 176 -7.01 -17.14 13.32
C GLY A 176 -8.50 -17.44 13.14
N THR A 177 -9.27 -17.34 14.21
CA THR A 177 -10.70 -17.68 14.22
C THR A 177 -11.53 -16.62 13.49
N LEU A 178 -11.27 -15.33 13.76
CA LEU A 178 -12.08 -14.22 13.24
C LEU A 178 -11.84 -13.95 11.75
N LEU A 179 -10.62 -14.23 11.26
CA LEU A 179 -10.21 -14.00 9.87
C LEU A 179 -9.88 -15.30 9.12
N LYS A 180 -10.48 -16.41 9.55
CA LYS A 180 -10.15 -17.77 9.08
C LYS A 180 -10.05 -17.91 7.56
N GLU A 181 -11.03 -17.42 6.81
CA GLU A 181 -11.06 -17.60 5.36
C GLU A 181 -10.11 -16.63 4.64
N GLN A 182 -9.96 -15.41 5.15
CA GLN A 182 -9.00 -14.42 4.69
C GLN A 182 -7.56 -14.91 4.88
N ILE A 183 -7.24 -15.47 6.05
CA ILE A 183 -5.91 -16.02 6.37
C ILE A 183 -5.59 -17.19 5.45
N LYS A 184 -6.53 -18.12 5.24
CA LYS A 184 -6.31 -19.25 4.33
C LYS A 184 -6.01 -18.78 2.91
N ASP A 185 -6.79 -17.84 2.38
CA ASP A 185 -6.55 -17.32 1.03
C ASP A 185 -5.20 -16.60 0.97
N HIS A 186 -4.94 -15.70 1.93
CA HIS A 186 -3.74 -14.88 1.95
C HIS A 186 -2.45 -15.67 2.12
N VAL A 187 -2.36 -16.52 3.15
CA VAL A 187 -1.14 -17.29 3.46
C VAL A 187 -0.81 -18.27 2.35
N ASN A 188 -1.81 -18.97 1.79
CA ASN A 188 -1.58 -19.86 0.65
C ASN A 188 -1.07 -19.09 -0.58
N ASN A 189 -1.61 -17.89 -0.82
CA ASN A 189 -1.17 -17.03 -1.91
C ASN A 189 0.28 -16.53 -1.69
N MET A 190 0.60 -16.04 -0.49
CA MET A 190 1.96 -15.60 -0.13
C MET A 190 3.00 -16.70 -0.33
N VAL A 191 2.76 -17.89 0.23
CA VAL A 191 3.72 -19.02 0.13
C VAL A 191 3.89 -19.46 -1.32
N LYS A 192 2.79 -19.59 -2.07
CA LYS A 192 2.83 -19.93 -3.50
C LYS A 192 3.69 -18.93 -4.27
N LEU A 193 3.46 -17.64 -4.06
CA LEU A 193 4.13 -16.59 -4.82
C LEU A 193 5.58 -16.43 -4.44
N MET A 194 5.93 -16.63 -3.18
CA MET A 194 7.32 -16.72 -2.74
C MET A 194 8.07 -17.78 -3.57
N VAL A 195 7.50 -18.98 -3.74
CA VAL A 195 8.13 -20.05 -4.56
C VAL A 195 8.22 -19.62 -6.02
N GLU A 196 7.16 -19.06 -6.59
CA GLU A 196 7.12 -18.65 -8.01
C GLU A 196 8.09 -17.50 -8.32
N LYS A 197 8.23 -16.52 -7.42
CA LYS A 197 9.04 -15.30 -7.62
C LYS A 197 10.49 -15.50 -7.23
N SER A 198 10.78 -16.17 -6.11
CA SER A 198 12.17 -16.44 -5.69
C SER A 198 12.83 -17.52 -6.54
N GLY A 199 12.02 -18.39 -7.18
CA GLY A 199 12.51 -19.60 -7.85
C GLY A 199 13.09 -20.64 -6.88
N GLN A 200 12.94 -20.43 -5.56
CA GLN A 200 13.38 -21.34 -4.53
C GLN A 200 12.25 -22.30 -4.13
N PRO A 201 12.57 -23.55 -3.76
CA PRO A 201 11.58 -24.45 -3.20
C PRO A 201 11.09 -23.94 -1.84
N VAL A 202 9.86 -24.30 -1.46
CA VAL A 202 9.25 -23.83 -0.20
C VAL A 202 10.06 -24.24 1.04
N GLU A 203 10.78 -25.35 0.94
CA GLU A 203 11.68 -25.88 1.97
C GLU A 203 12.85 -24.94 2.29
N ALA A 204 13.16 -23.96 1.43
CA ALA A 204 14.12 -22.91 1.75
C ALA A 204 13.70 -22.14 3.02
N MET A 205 12.41 -21.91 3.22
CA MET A 205 11.90 -21.26 4.43
C MET A 205 11.94 -22.15 5.66
N ASP A 206 11.91 -23.47 5.48
CA ASP A 206 12.12 -24.38 6.61
C ASP A 206 13.57 -24.30 7.11
N HIS A 207 14.52 -24.05 6.21
CA HIS A 207 15.91 -23.82 6.57
C HIS A 207 16.10 -22.48 7.28
N VAL A 208 15.50 -21.39 6.75
CA VAL A 208 15.49 -20.09 7.42
C VAL A 208 14.90 -20.20 8.82
N PHE A 209 13.77 -20.89 8.98
CA PHE A 209 13.18 -21.13 10.29
C PHE A 209 14.12 -21.94 11.20
N ALA A 210 14.77 -22.99 10.69
CA ALA A 210 15.67 -23.81 11.50
C ALA A 210 16.86 -23.01 12.05
N GLU A 211 17.39 -22.05 11.30
CA GLU A 211 18.51 -21.20 11.73
C GLU A 211 18.08 -20.06 12.66
N THR A 212 16.91 -19.45 12.41
CA THR A 212 16.38 -18.32 13.20
C THR A 212 15.71 -18.78 14.50
N LYS A 213 15.12 -19.98 14.53
CA LYS A 213 14.34 -20.49 15.67
C LYS A 213 14.99 -20.35 17.05
N PRO A 214 16.30 -20.57 17.26
CA PRO A 214 16.93 -20.36 18.57
C PRO A 214 16.86 -18.91 19.08
N PHE A 215 16.62 -17.95 18.18
CA PHE A 215 16.58 -16.52 18.46
C PHE A 215 15.16 -15.95 18.41
N ILE A 216 14.18 -16.70 17.89
CA ILE A 216 12.77 -16.29 17.89
C ILE A 216 12.23 -16.39 19.31
N PRO A 217 11.77 -15.29 19.92
CA PRO A 217 11.15 -15.32 21.23
C PRO A 217 9.91 -16.23 21.28
N GLN A 218 9.68 -16.87 22.43
CA GLN A 218 8.64 -17.89 22.57
C GLN A 218 7.23 -17.36 22.30
N HIS A 219 6.94 -16.09 22.63
CA HIS A 219 5.63 -15.48 22.40
C HIS A 219 5.22 -15.47 20.92
N PHE A 220 6.17 -15.30 19.99
CA PHE A 220 5.87 -15.40 18.55
C PHE A 220 5.52 -16.83 18.12
N LEU A 221 6.22 -17.83 18.67
CA LEU A 221 5.94 -19.24 18.38
C LEU A 221 4.55 -19.64 18.90
N ASP A 222 4.20 -19.19 20.10
CA ASP A 222 2.91 -19.46 20.73
C ASP A 222 1.77 -18.76 19.96
N GLU A 223 1.98 -17.52 19.52
CA GLU A 223 1.00 -16.79 18.72
C GLU A 223 0.78 -17.40 17.33
N MET A 224 1.86 -17.78 16.64
CA MET A 224 1.74 -18.50 15.36
C MET A 224 1.04 -19.85 15.52
N GLN A 225 1.26 -20.55 16.64
CA GLN A 225 0.51 -21.76 16.98
C GLN A 225 -0.98 -21.47 17.21
N GLY A 226 -1.31 -20.42 17.95
CA GLY A 226 -2.69 -19.96 18.12
C GLY A 226 -3.35 -19.63 16.78
N LEU A 227 -2.66 -18.87 15.93
CA LEU A 227 -3.11 -18.48 14.59
C LEU A 227 -3.40 -19.69 13.70
N ALA A 228 -2.53 -20.70 13.74
CA ALA A 228 -2.73 -21.97 13.05
C ALA A 228 -3.97 -22.72 13.56
N ASP A 229 -4.13 -22.82 14.89
CA ASP A 229 -5.26 -23.52 15.51
C ASP A 229 -6.61 -22.82 15.23
N GLY A 230 -6.64 -21.49 15.26
CA GLY A 230 -7.84 -20.69 14.99
C GLY A 230 -8.27 -20.73 13.53
N SER A 231 -7.30 -20.61 12.61
CA SER A 231 -7.58 -20.61 11.16
C SER A 231 -7.74 -22.03 10.59
N GLY A 232 -7.19 -23.04 11.26
CA GLY A 232 -7.06 -24.41 10.73
C GLY A 232 -5.99 -24.54 9.64
N MET A 233 -5.11 -23.55 9.48
CA MET A 233 -3.94 -23.63 8.61
C MET A 233 -2.85 -24.50 9.25
N PRO A 234 -2.05 -25.23 8.46
CA PRO A 234 -0.86 -25.88 9.00
C PRO A 234 0.10 -24.84 9.58
N LEU A 235 0.58 -25.07 10.81
CA LEU A 235 1.53 -24.17 11.48
C LEU A 235 2.74 -23.84 10.60
N GLN A 236 3.24 -24.83 9.86
CA GLN A 236 4.40 -24.65 8.99
C GLN A 236 4.15 -23.58 7.91
N GLU A 237 2.93 -23.48 7.36
CA GLU A 237 2.60 -22.45 6.37
C GLU A 237 2.51 -21.05 7.01
N ILE A 238 1.99 -20.97 8.24
CA ILE A 238 1.97 -19.74 9.03
C ILE A 238 3.39 -19.24 9.31
N ILE A 239 4.28 -20.13 9.74
CA ILE A 239 5.70 -19.82 9.99
C ILE A 239 6.37 -19.33 8.72
N ARG A 240 6.20 -20.04 7.60
CA ARG A 240 6.78 -19.66 6.30
C ARG A 240 6.34 -18.26 5.89
N ALA A 241 5.04 -17.97 5.95
CA ALA A 241 4.53 -16.64 5.58
C ALA A 241 5.09 -15.51 6.45
N ASN A 242 5.30 -15.77 7.75
CA ASN A 242 5.86 -14.80 8.69
C ASN A 242 7.39 -14.65 8.63
N LEU A 243 8.07 -15.45 7.80
CA LEU A 243 9.52 -15.36 7.55
C LEU A 243 9.84 -14.93 6.12
N ILE A 244 8.84 -14.60 5.29
CA ILE A 244 9.06 -14.18 3.90
C ILE A 244 9.94 -12.93 3.81
N GLY A 245 9.77 -11.98 4.74
CA GLY A 245 10.55 -10.74 4.78
C GLY A 245 12.06 -11.01 4.85
N GLU A 246 12.49 -12.04 5.60
CA GLU A 246 13.90 -12.45 5.71
C GLU A 246 14.53 -12.87 4.38
N ALA A 247 13.71 -13.18 3.38
CA ALA A 247 14.14 -13.78 2.12
C ALA A 247 14.06 -12.83 0.90
N GLY A 248 13.56 -11.59 1.05
CA GLY A 248 13.15 -10.85 -0.15
C GLY A 248 12.93 -9.34 -0.11
N GLU A 249 13.27 -8.61 0.96
CA GLU A 249 13.01 -7.16 1.02
C GLU A 249 14.21 -6.31 0.57
N TRP A 250 13.95 -5.32 -0.30
CA TRP A 250 15.03 -4.50 -0.88
C TRP A 250 14.74 -3.00 -0.98
N HIS A 251 13.49 -2.55 -1.09
CA HIS A 251 13.21 -1.15 -1.46
C HIS A 251 12.01 -0.55 -0.71
N CYS A 252 12.19 0.57 -0.03
CA CYS A 252 11.16 1.30 0.73
C CYS A 252 11.61 2.74 1.01
N SER A 253 10.70 3.63 1.39
CA SER A 253 11.09 4.96 1.87
C SER A 253 10.58 5.25 3.28
N LEU A 254 11.24 6.17 3.96
CA LEU A 254 10.82 6.70 5.25
C LEU A 254 11.27 8.15 5.42
N PHE A 255 10.57 8.87 6.30
CA PHE A 255 11.11 10.08 6.92
C PHE A 255 10.52 10.27 8.31
N GLY A 256 11.20 11.07 9.12
CA GLY A 256 10.68 11.74 10.31
C GLY A 256 10.95 13.23 10.21
N ALA A 257 9.99 14.06 10.55
CA ALA A 257 10.09 15.53 10.57
C ALA A 257 9.44 16.06 11.85
N TRP A 258 10.10 17.01 12.52
CA TRP A 258 9.62 17.61 13.77
C TRP A 258 10.10 19.06 13.91
N GLY A 259 9.78 19.69 15.05
CA GLY A 259 10.34 20.99 15.43
C GLY A 259 10.13 22.08 14.38
N LYS A 260 11.23 22.59 13.80
CA LYS A 260 11.15 23.64 12.77
C LYS A 260 10.63 23.13 11.43
N ALA A 261 10.79 21.85 11.12
CA ALA A 261 10.25 21.26 9.90
C ALA A 261 8.71 21.19 9.93
N THR A 262 8.13 21.18 11.13
CA THR A 262 6.69 21.08 11.41
C THR A 262 6.17 22.31 12.16
N ALA A 263 6.83 23.47 12.01
CA ALA A 263 6.62 24.67 12.81
C ALA A 263 5.17 25.21 12.92
N ALA A 264 4.25 24.73 12.09
CA ALA A 264 2.82 25.00 12.19
C ALA A 264 2.18 24.46 13.49
N ASP A 265 2.64 23.31 13.99
CA ASP A 265 2.16 22.65 15.20
C ASP A 265 3.29 22.11 16.11
N GLY A 266 4.48 21.88 15.55
CA GLY A 266 5.65 21.35 16.25
C GLY A 266 5.60 19.85 16.49
N HIS A 267 4.64 19.13 15.88
CA HIS A 267 4.45 17.70 16.09
C HIS A 267 5.56 16.88 15.42
N LEU A 268 5.74 15.63 15.87
CA LEU A 268 6.55 14.64 15.18
C LEU A 268 5.69 13.89 14.16
N TYR A 269 5.97 14.12 12.88
CA TYR A 269 5.40 13.35 11.78
C TYR A 269 6.41 12.33 11.27
N GLN A 270 5.95 11.09 11.06
CA GLN A 270 6.76 10.00 10.50
C GLN A 270 6.04 9.37 9.32
N LEU A 271 6.81 8.87 8.35
CA LEU A 271 6.32 8.10 7.21
C LEU A 271 6.96 6.71 7.20
N ARG A 272 6.12 5.70 6.95
CA ARG A 272 6.53 4.39 6.45
C ARG A 272 5.92 4.16 5.07
N SER A 273 6.77 3.96 4.06
CA SER A 273 6.36 3.82 2.67
C SER A 273 6.88 2.52 2.08
N LEU A 274 6.05 1.48 2.05
CA LEU A 274 6.42 0.13 1.63
C LEU A 274 6.29 -0.04 0.13
N ASP A 275 7.42 -0.31 -0.52
CA ASP A 275 7.49 -0.63 -1.93
C ASP A 275 7.76 -2.12 -2.12
N TYR A 276 6.79 -2.83 -2.68
CA TYR A 276 6.86 -4.27 -2.84
C TYR A 276 6.04 -4.76 -4.05
N GLU A 277 6.08 -6.06 -4.32
CA GLU A 277 5.38 -6.68 -5.45
C GLU A 277 3.85 -6.64 -5.25
N THR A 278 3.18 -5.70 -5.91
CA THR A 278 1.70 -5.57 -5.88
C THR A 278 1.01 -6.56 -6.82
N GLY A 279 1.70 -7.09 -7.83
CA GLY A 279 1.19 -8.14 -8.71
C GLY A 279 1.02 -9.49 -8.01
N ALA A 280 1.60 -9.64 -6.83
CA ALA A 280 1.41 -10.78 -5.94
C ALA A 280 0.08 -10.72 -5.16
N ASN A 281 -0.63 -9.58 -5.15
CA ASN A 281 -1.91 -9.43 -4.47
C ASN A 281 -1.85 -9.77 -2.97
N ILE A 282 -0.71 -9.52 -2.31
CA ILE A 282 -0.55 -9.72 -0.86
C ILE A 282 -1.29 -8.63 -0.05
N GLN A 283 -1.62 -7.53 -0.71
CA GLN A 283 -2.43 -6.44 -0.15
C GLN A 283 -3.91 -6.79 0.08
N LYS A 284 -4.38 -7.96 -0.37
CA LYS A 284 -5.81 -8.28 -0.52
C LYS A 284 -6.64 -8.18 0.76
N TYR A 285 -6.03 -8.38 1.93
CA TYR A 285 -6.72 -8.37 3.22
C TYR A 285 -6.03 -7.42 4.20
N PRO A 286 -6.15 -6.09 3.99
CA PRO A 286 -5.52 -5.10 4.86
C PRO A 286 -6.14 -5.16 6.26
N LEU A 287 -5.26 -5.09 7.26
CA LEU A 287 -5.60 -5.35 8.65
C LEU A 287 -4.78 -4.46 9.59
N ILE A 288 -5.45 -3.81 10.54
CA ILE A 288 -4.79 -3.27 11.72
C ILE A 288 -5.10 -4.20 12.88
N VAL A 289 -4.06 -4.79 13.49
CA VAL A 289 -4.21 -5.61 14.70
C VAL A 289 -3.82 -4.79 15.92
N VAL A 290 -4.78 -4.51 16.79
CA VAL A 290 -4.59 -3.81 18.07
C VAL A 290 -4.43 -4.86 19.17
N TYR A 291 -3.21 -5.01 19.67
CA TYR A 291 -2.82 -6.00 20.66
C TYR A 291 -2.91 -5.46 22.07
N HIS A 292 -3.49 -6.26 22.97
CA HIS A 292 -3.51 -6.05 24.42
C HIS A 292 -2.91 -7.29 25.10
N PRO A 293 -1.58 -7.46 25.02
CA PRO A 293 -0.92 -8.64 25.57
C PRO A 293 -0.98 -8.64 27.10
N GLU A 294 -0.95 -9.82 27.71
CA GLU A 294 -0.71 -9.97 29.15
C GLU A 294 0.68 -9.45 29.58
N GLU A 295 1.66 -9.55 28.68
CA GLU A 295 3.04 -9.09 28.89
C GLU A 295 3.41 -8.01 27.85
N GLY A 296 3.81 -6.85 28.35
CA GLY A 296 4.21 -5.70 27.54
C GLY A 296 3.15 -4.61 27.45
N ILE A 297 3.31 -3.77 26.45
CA ILE A 297 2.55 -2.54 26.18
C ILE A 297 1.55 -2.85 25.08
N PRO A 298 0.32 -2.33 25.14
CA PRO A 298 -0.58 -2.41 23.99
C PRO A 298 -0.06 -1.63 22.78
N PHE A 299 -0.17 -2.24 21.61
CA PHE A 299 0.38 -1.70 20.37
C PHE A 299 -0.50 -2.09 19.17
N ALA A 300 -0.27 -1.46 18.04
CA ALA A 300 -0.94 -1.76 16.80
C ALA A 300 0.06 -2.18 15.71
N ASN A 301 -0.24 -3.28 15.04
CA ASN A 301 0.46 -3.75 13.84
C ASN A 301 -0.40 -3.42 12.61
N ILE A 302 0.13 -2.62 11.68
CA ILE A 302 -0.54 -2.26 10.42
C ILE A 302 -0.04 -3.22 9.34
N THR A 303 -0.85 -4.22 9.02
CA THR A 303 -0.41 -5.44 8.33
C THR A 303 -1.54 -6.04 7.46
N TRP A 304 -1.45 -7.33 7.18
CA TRP A 304 -2.46 -8.12 6.48
C TRP A 304 -2.81 -9.39 7.26
N ALA A 305 -3.98 -9.97 6.94
CA ALA A 305 -4.49 -11.15 7.62
C ALA A 305 -3.47 -12.30 7.65
N GLY A 306 -3.16 -12.83 8.84
CA GLY A 306 -2.25 -13.97 9.01
C GLY A 306 -0.77 -13.60 9.21
N VAL A 307 -0.44 -12.31 9.22
CA VAL A 307 0.90 -11.81 9.54
C VAL A 307 0.94 -11.34 10.98
N VAL A 308 1.83 -11.94 11.77
CA VAL A 308 2.10 -11.67 13.19
C VAL A 308 3.23 -10.65 13.35
N GLY A 309 4.30 -10.77 12.55
CA GLY A 309 5.42 -9.83 12.56
C GLY A 309 5.02 -8.42 12.11
N CYS A 310 5.84 -7.41 12.41
CA CYS A 310 5.52 -6.00 12.21
C CYS A 310 6.57 -5.30 11.33
N ILE A 311 6.09 -4.57 10.32
CA ILE A 311 6.89 -3.68 9.44
C ILE A 311 6.45 -2.21 9.54
N SER A 312 5.22 -2.01 9.99
CA SER A 312 4.55 -0.73 10.21
C SER A 312 3.74 -0.86 11.49
N GLY A 313 3.96 0.00 12.47
CA GLY A 313 3.30 -0.12 13.76
C GLY A 313 3.53 1.05 14.69
N ILE A 314 2.67 1.13 15.71
CA ILE A 314 2.70 2.18 16.74
C ILE A 314 2.32 1.59 18.10
N SER A 315 3.01 1.98 19.16
CA SER A 315 2.73 1.56 20.54
C SER A 315 1.97 2.63 21.32
N ARG A 316 1.41 2.25 22.47
CA ARG A 316 0.79 3.20 23.40
C ARG A 316 1.76 4.22 23.99
N GLU A 317 3.05 3.88 24.06
CA GLU A 317 4.13 4.79 24.49
C GLU A 317 4.58 5.74 23.36
N GLN A 318 3.77 5.92 22.31
CA GLN A 318 4.03 6.82 21.19
C GLN A 318 5.29 6.48 20.38
N LEU A 319 5.75 5.22 20.45
CA LEU A 319 6.80 4.72 19.57
C LEU A 319 6.20 4.25 18.26
N ALA A 320 6.81 4.61 17.13
CA ALA A 320 6.48 4.01 15.84
C ALA A 320 7.72 3.60 15.07
N ILE A 321 7.53 2.57 14.25
CA ILE A 321 8.59 1.95 13.47
C ILE A 321 8.38 2.18 11.98
N SER A 322 9.51 2.39 11.31
CA SER A 322 9.64 2.31 9.86
C SER A 322 10.86 1.47 9.52
N GLU A 323 10.83 0.76 8.39
CA GLU A 323 12.02 0.07 7.85
C GLU A 323 12.21 0.33 6.36
N ILE A 324 13.46 0.12 5.92
CA ILE A 324 13.87 0.01 4.53
C ILE A 324 14.91 -1.11 4.36
N GLY A 325 14.73 -1.95 3.33
CA GLY A 325 15.74 -2.90 2.84
C GLY A 325 17.08 -2.23 2.44
N ASP A 326 18.19 -2.80 2.89
CA ASP A 326 19.54 -2.32 2.57
C ASP A 326 20.47 -3.50 2.22
N ASP A 327 21.64 -3.24 1.66
CA ASP A 327 22.67 -4.25 1.33
C ASP A 327 24.02 -4.01 2.04
N TYR A 328 23.99 -3.21 3.11
CA TYR A 328 25.13 -2.83 3.93
C TYR A 328 25.80 -4.02 4.64
N HIS A 329 27.07 -4.30 4.33
CA HIS A 329 27.77 -5.49 4.81
C HIS A 329 27.04 -6.82 4.52
N LYS A 330 26.31 -6.94 3.40
CA LYS A 330 25.58 -8.17 3.04
C LYS A 330 26.41 -9.46 3.04
N GLU A 331 27.73 -9.35 2.88
CA GLU A 331 28.64 -10.50 3.01
C GLU A 331 28.66 -11.11 4.43
N SER A 332 28.14 -10.39 5.41
CA SER A 332 27.98 -10.81 6.81
C SER A 332 26.59 -11.31 7.15
N ASP A 333 25.64 -11.29 6.20
CA ASP A 333 24.27 -11.75 6.41
C ASP A 333 24.22 -13.21 6.87
N THR A 334 23.29 -13.51 7.77
CA THR A 334 23.11 -14.83 8.36
C THR A 334 21.69 -15.00 8.87
N PHE A 335 21.15 -16.22 8.83
CA PHE A 335 19.87 -16.50 9.49
C PHE A 335 20.04 -16.87 10.98
N ALA A 336 21.27 -16.83 11.53
CA ALA A 336 21.55 -17.04 12.95
C ALA A 336 21.26 -15.79 13.79
N GLY A 337 20.01 -15.31 13.75
CA GLY A 337 19.56 -14.10 14.42
C GLY A 337 18.05 -14.03 14.58
N ILE A 338 17.58 -13.00 15.29
CA ILE A 338 16.15 -12.70 15.39
C ILE A 338 15.66 -12.11 14.06
N PRO A 339 14.58 -12.64 13.46
CA PRO A 339 13.97 -12.05 12.29
C PRO A 339 13.55 -10.59 12.53
N PHE A 340 13.78 -9.71 11.57
CA PHE A 340 13.63 -8.27 11.79
C PHE A 340 12.17 -7.88 12.07
N MET A 341 11.19 -8.53 11.44
CA MET A 341 9.77 -8.25 11.72
C MET A 341 9.38 -8.56 13.17
N PHE A 342 10.08 -9.50 13.81
CA PHE A 342 9.87 -9.84 15.23
C PHE A 342 10.64 -8.87 16.13
N LEU A 343 11.87 -8.50 15.75
CA LEU A 343 12.63 -7.45 16.44
C LEU A 343 11.85 -6.12 16.49
N LEU A 344 11.30 -5.71 15.35
CA LEU A 344 10.49 -4.49 15.21
C LEU A 344 9.20 -4.57 16.02
N ARG A 345 8.53 -5.73 16.05
CA ARG A 345 7.34 -5.93 16.88
C ARG A 345 7.66 -5.85 18.37
N ASP A 346 8.80 -6.38 18.80
CA ASP A 346 9.23 -6.31 20.19
C ASP A 346 9.55 -4.88 20.64
N ILE A 347 9.97 -3.97 19.74
CA ILE A 347 10.08 -2.54 20.07
C ILE A 347 8.73 -2.01 20.55
N LEU A 348 7.68 -2.25 19.75
CA LEU A 348 6.36 -1.73 20.06
C LEU A 348 5.72 -2.39 21.27
N GLN A 349 6.02 -3.67 21.51
CA GLN A 349 5.45 -4.42 22.62
C GLN A 349 6.18 -4.19 23.95
N PHE A 350 7.48 -3.88 23.95
CA PHE A 350 8.26 -3.90 25.19
C PHE A 350 9.06 -2.64 25.49
N ASP A 351 9.36 -1.78 24.51
CA ASP A 351 10.17 -0.58 24.75
C ASP A 351 9.29 0.61 25.09
N THR A 352 9.77 1.44 26.02
CA THR A 352 9.06 2.61 26.54
C THR A 352 9.69 3.94 26.13
N SER A 353 10.81 3.91 25.41
CA SER A 353 11.50 5.11 24.93
C SER A 353 12.35 4.83 23.69
N LEU A 354 12.72 5.90 22.99
CA LEU A 354 13.62 5.83 21.84
C LEU A 354 14.98 5.19 22.17
N ASP A 355 15.54 5.49 23.35
CA ASP A 355 16.83 4.93 23.77
C ASP A 355 16.76 3.42 23.99
N GLU A 356 15.70 2.92 24.64
CA GLU A 356 15.47 1.48 24.81
C GLU A 356 15.30 0.77 23.46
N ALA A 357 14.57 1.39 22.53
CA ALA A 357 14.37 0.88 21.18
C ALA A 357 15.68 0.80 20.38
N ILE A 358 16.53 1.84 20.46
CA ILE A 358 17.85 1.84 19.83
C ILE A 358 18.74 0.75 20.45
N ASP A 359 18.76 0.63 21.77
CA ASP A 359 19.54 -0.39 22.47
C ASP A 359 19.08 -1.81 22.09
N ARG A 360 17.76 -2.05 22.00
CA ARG A 360 17.20 -3.32 21.50
C ARG A 360 17.70 -3.62 20.10
N VAL A 361 17.55 -2.67 19.18
CA VAL A 361 17.99 -2.87 17.79
C VAL A 361 19.48 -3.12 17.74
N CYS A 362 20.31 -2.31 18.40
CA CYS A 362 21.77 -2.39 18.32
C CYS A 362 22.38 -3.59 19.08
N SER A 363 21.73 -4.11 20.12
CA SER A 363 22.19 -5.29 20.86
C SER A 363 21.70 -6.63 20.29
N ALA A 364 20.70 -6.61 19.40
CA ALA A 364 20.15 -7.83 18.81
C ALA A 364 21.16 -8.57 17.90
N ASN A 365 21.06 -9.91 17.90
CA ASN A 365 21.66 -10.73 16.85
C ASN A 365 20.80 -10.58 15.58
N ARG A 366 21.08 -9.57 14.76
CA ARG A 366 20.32 -9.28 13.52
C ARG A 366 20.70 -10.25 12.41
N THR A 367 19.78 -10.54 11.51
CA THR A 367 19.98 -11.48 10.40
C THR A 367 20.54 -10.83 9.14
N THR A 368 19.99 -9.67 8.78
CA THR A 368 20.25 -8.97 7.52
C THR A 368 20.53 -7.48 7.75
N SER A 369 20.93 -6.78 6.70
CA SER A 369 21.04 -5.32 6.68
C SER A 369 19.73 -4.62 6.39
N LEU A 370 19.39 -3.68 7.27
CA LEU A 370 18.17 -2.90 7.20
C LEU A 370 18.44 -1.51 7.73
N MET A 371 17.68 -0.57 7.20
CA MET A 371 17.58 0.78 7.74
C MET A 371 16.25 0.91 8.49
N TYR A 372 16.27 1.62 9.61
CA TYR A 372 15.10 1.83 10.45
C TYR A 372 14.85 3.31 10.70
N GLY A 373 13.60 3.68 10.91
CA GLY A 373 13.20 4.94 11.52
C GLY A 373 12.40 4.62 12.77
N ILE A 374 12.85 5.09 13.92
CA ILE A 374 12.13 4.93 15.20
C ILE A 374 11.80 6.32 15.71
N GLY A 375 10.52 6.65 15.68
CA GLY A 375 9.99 7.90 16.22
C GLY A 375 9.46 7.70 17.63
N ASP A 376 9.61 8.74 18.46
CA ASP A 376 9.11 8.82 19.82
C ASP A 376 8.33 10.12 19.97
N GLY A 377 7.00 10.00 20.08
CA GLY A 377 6.09 11.14 20.17
C GLY A 377 6.21 11.93 21.48
N GLU A 378 6.64 11.30 22.57
CA GLU A 378 6.87 11.98 23.84
C GLU A 378 8.16 12.81 23.80
N LEU A 379 9.23 12.23 23.25
CA LEU A 379 10.48 12.95 23.00
C LEU A 379 10.31 14.03 21.90
N GLY A 380 9.42 13.78 20.93
CA GLY A 380 9.18 14.63 19.78
C GLY A 380 10.26 14.53 18.71
N GLU A 381 10.98 13.40 18.63
CA GLU A 381 12.08 13.19 17.69
C GLU A 381 12.07 11.78 17.07
N LEU A 382 12.72 11.63 15.91
CA LEU A 382 13.03 10.34 15.31
C LEU A 382 14.54 10.11 15.25
N ARG A 383 14.96 8.85 15.34
CA ARG A 383 16.30 8.39 14.97
C ARG A 383 16.22 7.43 13.80
N GLY A 384 17.12 7.66 12.85
CA GLY A 384 17.37 6.74 11.75
C GLY A 384 18.46 5.76 12.15
N LEU A 385 18.39 4.51 11.71
CA LEU A 385 19.43 3.51 11.95
C LEU A 385 19.80 2.86 10.62
N GLN A 386 21.08 2.57 10.41
CA GLN A 386 21.54 1.63 9.38
C GLN A 386 22.21 0.47 10.10
N THR A 387 21.74 -0.73 9.85
CA THR A 387 22.17 -1.92 10.57
C THR A 387 22.61 -3.02 9.62
N SER A 388 23.38 -3.95 10.17
CA SER A 388 23.71 -5.25 9.58
C SER A 388 23.89 -6.25 10.71
N HIS A 389 24.24 -7.49 10.39
CA HIS A 389 24.62 -8.48 11.40
C HIS A 389 25.72 -7.96 12.36
N ILE A 390 26.65 -7.14 11.85
CA ILE A 390 27.86 -6.73 12.59
C ILE A 390 27.92 -5.23 12.94
N ALA A 391 26.98 -4.41 12.47
CA ALA A 391 27.00 -2.96 12.67
C ALA A 391 25.62 -2.40 13.02
N CYS A 392 25.63 -1.30 13.77
CA CYS A 392 24.47 -0.48 14.09
C CYS A 392 24.90 0.99 14.12
N ASN A 393 24.59 1.73 13.06
CA ASN A 393 24.86 3.16 12.94
C ASN A 393 23.58 3.93 13.26
N VAL A 394 23.67 4.96 14.11
CA VAL A 394 22.51 5.77 14.53
C VAL A 394 22.63 7.20 13.99
N PHE A 395 21.57 7.68 13.38
CA PHE A 395 21.48 8.94 12.67
C PHE A 395 20.40 9.84 13.27
N ALA A 396 20.79 11.11 13.37
CA ALA A 396 19.98 12.27 13.66
C ALA A 396 20.23 13.31 12.55
N PRO A 397 19.45 14.39 12.44
CA PRO A 397 19.56 15.33 11.31
C PRO A 397 20.99 15.85 11.05
N GLN A 398 21.74 16.13 12.12
CA GLN A 398 23.08 16.68 12.07
C GLN A 398 24.17 15.74 11.54
N ASN A 399 23.96 14.42 11.66
CA ASN A 399 24.92 13.40 11.23
C ASN A 399 24.34 12.43 10.20
N LEU A 400 23.17 12.73 9.63
CA LEU A 400 22.50 11.90 8.64
C LEU A 400 23.41 11.64 7.43
N GLU A 401 23.41 10.39 6.96
CA GLU A 401 24.18 9.91 5.81
C GLU A 401 23.24 9.12 4.88
N PRO A 402 23.56 8.99 3.58
CA PRO A 402 24.74 9.55 2.94
C PRO A 402 24.60 11.04 2.65
N LEU A 403 25.68 11.81 2.75
CA LEU A 403 25.68 13.21 2.31
C LEU A 403 26.07 13.32 0.82
N THR A 404 25.08 13.48 -0.06
CA THR A 404 25.25 13.57 -1.53
C THR A 404 24.46 14.74 -2.13
N ASP A 405 24.68 15.10 -3.39
CA ASP A 405 23.91 16.16 -4.06
C ASP A 405 22.38 15.90 -4.07
N ALA A 406 21.97 14.63 -4.04
CA ALA A 406 20.56 14.23 -3.97
C ALA A 406 20.07 13.96 -2.53
N HIS A 407 20.99 13.85 -1.56
CA HIS A 407 20.68 13.59 -0.16
C HIS A 407 21.43 14.59 0.75
N GLN A 408 20.79 15.73 1.01
CA GLN A 408 21.35 16.79 1.86
C GLN A 408 20.65 16.82 3.21
N ARG A 409 21.38 17.21 4.25
CA ARG A 409 20.83 17.35 5.60
C ARG A 409 19.83 18.50 5.66
N ILE A 410 18.68 18.24 6.28
CA ILE A 410 17.66 19.22 6.60
C ILE A 410 17.53 19.24 8.12
N ASP A 411 17.58 20.42 8.75
CA ASP A 411 17.36 20.56 10.20
C ASP A 411 16.04 19.88 10.61
N ASP A 412 16.01 19.19 11.76
CA ASP A 412 14.82 18.52 12.30
C ASP A 412 14.14 17.51 11.34
N VAL A 413 14.89 16.92 10.40
CA VAL A 413 14.41 15.86 9.49
C VAL A 413 15.43 14.73 9.35
N VAL A 414 14.95 13.49 9.36
CA VAL A 414 15.69 12.27 8.97
C VAL A 414 14.91 11.59 7.85
N TYR A 415 15.55 11.20 6.75
CA TYR A 415 14.85 10.61 5.61
C TYR A 415 15.75 9.71 4.76
N TRP A 416 15.13 8.77 4.06
CA TRP A 416 15.74 7.96 2.99
C TRP A 416 14.68 7.52 1.99
N GLY A 417 15.03 7.56 0.71
CA GLY A 417 14.20 7.12 -0.41
C GLY A 417 14.72 5.80 -1.00
N MET A 418 13.87 4.77 -1.03
CA MET A 418 14.13 3.41 -1.52
C MET A 418 15.21 2.59 -0.79
N SER A 419 16.40 3.13 -0.53
CA SER A 419 17.51 2.44 0.14
C SER A 419 18.58 3.47 0.54
N TRP A 420 19.82 3.05 0.80
CA TRP A 420 20.88 3.93 1.32
C TRP A 420 21.23 5.14 0.43
N ASP A 421 21.43 4.94 -0.88
CA ASP A 421 21.80 6.00 -1.83
C ASP A 421 21.13 5.75 -3.18
N VAL A 422 19.91 6.28 -3.34
CA VAL A 422 19.10 6.13 -4.55
C VAL A 422 18.68 7.52 -5.03
N PRO A 423 19.53 8.25 -5.78
CA PRO A 423 19.29 9.65 -6.15
C PRO A 423 17.95 9.94 -6.84
N ASN A 424 17.39 8.97 -7.57
CA ASN A 424 16.09 9.10 -8.23
C ASN A 424 14.90 9.13 -7.25
N TYR A 425 15.12 8.79 -5.99
CA TYR A 425 14.11 8.82 -4.93
C TYR A 425 14.54 9.77 -3.81
N ASP A 426 15.81 9.76 -3.41
CA ASP A 426 16.34 10.69 -2.40
C ASP A 426 16.21 12.16 -2.84
N GLY A 427 16.54 12.47 -4.09
CA GLY A 427 16.46 13.85 -4.62
C GLY A 427 15.02 14.39 -4.61
N PRO A 428 14.05 13.70 -5.26
CA PRO A 428 12.65 14.12 -5.20
C PRO A 428 12.09 14.19 -3.77
N LEU A 429 12.46 13.26 -2.88
CA LEU A 429 12.02 13.28 -1.49
C LEU A 429 12.59 14.50 -0.75
N HIS A 430 13.89 14.74 -0.87
CA HIS A 430 14.57 15.93 -0.36
C HIS A 430 13.88 17.21 -0.83
N ASP A 431 13.66 17.36 -2.13
CA ASP A 431 13.11 18.58 -2.72
C ASP A 431 11.71 18.89 -2.17
N LYS A 432 10.86 17.86 -1.99
CA LYS A 432 9.54 18.03 -1.37
C LYS A 432 9.62 18.33 0.12
N LEU A 433 10.54 17.71 0.85
CA LEU A 433 10.75 18.01 2.27
C LEU A 433 11.23 19.45 2.48
N VAL A 434 12.12 19.95 1.61
CA VAL A 434 12.58 21.35 1.61
C VAL A 434 11.46 22.30 1.20
N GLU A 435 10.69 21.97 0.16
CA GLU A 435 9.55 22.78 -0.30
C GLU A 435 8.53 23.02 0.82
N HIS A 436 8.27 21.99 1.63
CA HIS A 436 7.27 22.02 2.70
C HIS A 436 7.84 22.31 4.09
N TYR A 437 9.13 22.60 4.20
CA TYR A 437 9.79 22.84 5.48
C TYR A 437 9.10 23.95 6.29
N GLY A 438 8.68 23.62 7.51
CA GLY A 438 7.86 24.48 8.38
C GLY A 438 6.36 24.16 8.35
N SER A 439 5.92 23.30 7.42
CA SER A 439 4.52 22.92 7.23
C SER A 439 4.32 21.44 6.92
N ILE A 440 5.36 20.61 7.11
CA ILE A 440 5.25 19.16 6.92
C ILE A 440 4.23 18.63 7.92
N ASN A 441 3.21 17.93 7.40
CA ASN A 441 2.19 17.25 8.18
C ASN A 441 1.60 16.10 7.35
N ALA A 442 0.63 15.37 7.92
CA ALA A 442 0.00 14.26 7.24
C ALA A 442 -0.69 14.64 5.91
N GLU A 443 -1.35 15.80 5.85
CA GLU A 443 -2.07 16.24 4.65
C GLU A 443 -1.12 16.57 3.50
N VAL A 444 -0.04 17.29 3.78
CA VAL A 444 1.04 17.59 2.83
C VAL A 444 1.69 16.28 2.35
N THR A 445 1.98 15.37 3.28
CA THR A 445 2.60 14.08 2.96
C THR A 445 1.75 13.26 1.99
N ILE A 446 0.46 13.14 2.29
CA ILE A 446 -0.50 12.32 1.54
C ILE A 446 -0.85 12.93 0.18
N LYS A 447 -1.02 14.25 0.12
CA LYS A 447 -1.53 14.92 -1.09
C LYS A 447 -0.46 15.38 -2.05
N ASP A 448 0.79 15.50 -1.59
CA ASP A 448 1.86 16.09 -2.40
C ASP A 448 3.17 15.28 -2.35
N ILE A 449 3.75 15.02 -1.18
CA ILE A 449 5.04 14.32 -1.08
C ILE A 449 4.97 12.92 -1.70
N LEU A 450 4.06 12.06 -1.23
CA LEU A 450 3.97 10.68 -1.70
C LEU A 450 3.62 10.56 -3.20
N PRO A 451 2.60 11.25 -3.74
CA PRO A 451 2.30 11.19 -5.17
C PRO A 451 3.41 11.75 -6.07
N PHE A 452 4.22 12.69 -5.57
CA PHE A 452 5.37 13.23 -6.30
C PHE A 452 6.55 12.27 -6.31
N VAL A 453 6.93 11.74 -5.14
CA VAL A 453 8.08 10.84 -4.98
C VAL A 453 7.82 9.44 -5.55
N ARG A 454 6.53 9.03 -5.66
CA ARG A 454 6.11 7.73 -6.21
C ARG A 454 6.68 6.55 -5.42
N THR A 455 6.59 6.63 -4.10
CA THR A 455 6.98 5.57 -3.15
C THR A 455 5.78 5.16 -2.32
N GLY A 456 5.78 3.90 -1.88
CA GLY A 456 4.72 3.30 -1.09
C GLY A 456 3.68 2.66 -1.99
N ASN A 457 4.13 1.89 -2.98
CA ASN A 457 3.19 1.26 -3.92
C ASN A 457 2.28 0.25 -3.20
N LEU A 458 2.77 -0.49 -2.19
CA LEU A 458 2.03 -1.56 -1.52
C LEU A 458 1.30 -1.07 -0.28
N GLN A 459 1.97 -0.30 0.58
CA GLN A 459 1.38 0.26 1.80
C GLN A 459 2.03 1.62 2.11
N THR A 460 1.22 2.55 2.59
CA THR A 460 1.68 3.81 3.16
C THR A 460 1.06 4.01 4.53
N VAL A 461 1.89 4.36 5.51
CA VAL A 461 1.45 4.76 6.85
C VAL A 461 2.12 6.08 7.20
N VAL A 462 1.30 7.10 7.41
CA VAL A 462 1.74 8.38 7.96
C VAL A 462 1.33 8.44 9.42
N TYR A 463 2.24 8.84 10.29
CA TYR A 463 2.03 8.97 11.73
C TYR A 463 2.12 10.44 12.11
N ASP A 464 1.19 10.88 12.96
CA ASP A 464 1.38 12.02 13.86
C ASP A 464 1.53 11.41 15.26
N LEU A 465 2.77 11.29 15.72
CA LEU A 465 3.07 10.59 16.97
C LEU A 465 2.72 11.45 18.18
N THR A 466 2.75 12.77 18.04
CA THR A 466 2.38 13.70 19.10
C THR A 466 0.87 13.64 19.40
N ASP A 467 0.03 13.58 18.37
CA ASP A 467 -1.42 13.47 18.52
C ASP A 467 -1.94 12.01 18.53
N MET A 468 -1.04 11.02 18.37
CA MET A 468 -1.38 9.60 18.30
C MET A 468 -2.42 9.29 17.20
N ALA A 469 -2.19 9.84 16.00
CA ALA A 469 -3.00 9.59 14.82
C ALA A 469 -2.19 8.91 13.72
N ILE A 470 -2.85 8.03 12.94
CA ILE A 470 -2.24 7.42 11.76
C ILE A 470 -3.16 7.53 10.55
N TRP A 471 -2.57 7.54 9.37
CA TRP A 471 -3.27 7.48 8.09
C TRP A 471 -2.72 6.32 7.28
N VAL A 472 -3.59 5.39 6.92
CA VAL A 472 -3.20 4.14 6.26
C VAL A 472 -3.84 4.05 4.89
N ALA A 473 -3.05 3.68 3.88
CA ALA A 473 -3.54 3.21 2.59
C ALA A 473 -2.79 1.92 2.17
N ASN A 474 -3.46 1.09 1.38
CA ASN A 474 -2.90 -0.11 0.79
C ASN A 474 -3.11 -0.09 -0.72
N ALA A 475 -2.26 -0.80 -1.46
CA ALA A 475 -2.49 -1.06 -2.88
C ALA A 475 -3.87 -1.69 -3.09
N ARG A 476 -4.43 -1.51 -4.28
CA ARG A 476 -5.68 -2.22 -4.60
C ARG A 476 -5.43 -3.72 -4.75
N ALA A 477 -6.41 -4.51 -4.35
CA ALA A 477 -6.47 -5.92 -4.66
C ALA A 477 -6.88 -6.16 -6.12
N ASP A 478 -6.62 -7.37 -6.64
CA ASP A 478 -6.95 -7.79 -8.01
C ASP A 478 -8.42 -7.64 -8.43
N HIS A 479 -9.34 -7.72 -7.47
CA HIS A 479 -10.78 -7.61 -7.67
C HIS A 479 -11.32 -6.17 -7.54
N GLU A 480 -10.46 -5.21 -7.21
CA GLU A 480 -10.78 -3.80 -7.01
C GLU A 480 -10.47 -2.97 -8.28
N SER A 481 -11.07 -1.79 -8.37
CA SER A 481 -11.08 -0.94 -9.56
C SER A 481 -10.39 0.42 -9.38
N GLY A 482 -10.09 0.84 -8.14
CA GLY A 482 -9.36 2.07 -7.80
C GLY A 482 -7.92 2.14 -8.34
N PRO A 483 -7.13 3.19 -8.04
CA PRO A 483 -5.71 3.25 -8.40
C PRO A 483 -4.92 2.03 -7.88
N LEU A 484 -3.88 1.60 -8.59
CA LEU A 484 -3.11 0.42 -8.14
C LEU A 484 -2.34 0.72 -6.85
N ASP A 485 -1.59 1.82 -6.85
CA ASP A 485 -0.59 2.11 -5.83
C ASP A 485 -1.19 2.78 -4.59
N ALA A 486 -0.74 2.39 -3.39
CA ALA A 486 -1.27 2.90 -2.13
C ALA A 486 -1.15 4.43 -1.99
N PHE A 487 -0.06 5.02 -2.49
CA PHE A 487 0.10 6.48 -2.49
C PHE A 487 -1.00 7.22 -3.28
N ASP A 488 -1.61 6.58 -4.28
CA ASP A 488 -2.72 7.14 -5.08
C ASP A 488 -4.11 6.79 -4.53
N ARG A 489 -4.20 5.89 -3.55
CA ARG A 489 -5.45 5.41 -2.91
C ARG A 489 -6.01 6.35 -1.85
N GLN A 490 -7.23 6.08 -1.37
CA GLN A 490 -7.82 6.83 -0.26
C GLN A 490 -7.17 6.38 1.06
N TYR A 491 -6.93 7.33 1.96
CA TYR A 491 -6.36 7.05 3.27
C TYR A 491 -7.45 7.01 4.33
N VAL A 492 -7.38 6.01 5.20
CA VAL A 492 -8.22 5.95 6.40
C VAL A 492 -7.43 6.48 7.59
N LYS A 493 -7.96 7.53 8.24
CA LYS A 493 -7.38 8.14 9.44
C LYS A 493 -7.88 7.44 10.69
N PHE A 494 -6.98 7.01 11.56
CA PHE A 494 -7.30 6.42 12.86
C PHE A 494 -6.77 7.30 13.99
N GLN A 495 -7.54 7.35 15.09
CA GLN A 495 -7.11 7.96 16.34
C GLN A 495 -6.71 6.85 17.31
N MET A 496 -5.40 6.62 17.46
CA MET A 496 -4.85 5.43 18.11
C MET A 496 -5.10 5.41 19.61
N ASN A 497 -5.06 6.57 20.27
CA ASN A 497 -5.46 6.69 21.68
C ASN A 497 -6.89 6.17 21.94
N LYS A 498 -7.83 6.39 21.02
CA LYS A 498 -9.20 5.88 21.12
C LYS A 498 -9.26 4.37 20.89
N LEU A 499 -8.52 3.84 19.93
CA LEU A 499 -8.46 2.39 19.67
C LEU A 499 -7.87 1.65 20.89
N PHE A 500 -6.76 2.13 21.43
CA PHE A 500 -6.16 1.58 22.63
C PHE A 500 -7.10 1.67 23.86
N ALA A 501 -7.79 2.80 24.05
CA ALA A 501 -8.72 2.95 25.18
C ALA A 501 -9.98 2.09 25.06
N ALA A 502 -10.53 1.93 23.85
CA ALA A 502 -11.70 1.09 23.61
C ALA A 502 -11.42 -0.37 23.97
N ALA A 503 -10.22 -0.85 23.65
CA ALA A 503 -9.80 -2.21 23.89
C ALA A 503 -9.44 -2.50 25.37
N ASP A 504 -8.95 -1.52 26.13
CA ASP A 504 -8.77 -1.66 27.59
C ASP A 504 -10.09 -1.95 28.34
N SER A 505 -11.23 -1.54 27.78
CA SER A 505 -12.55 -1.84 28.34
C SER A 505 -13.01 -3.28 28.07
N LEU A 506 -12.48 -3.90 27.01
CA LEU A 506 -12.79 -5.27 26.59
C LEU A 506 -11.93 -6.29 27.34
N ALA A 507 -10.66 -5.97 27.63
CA ALA A 507 -9.73 -6.86 28.31
C ALA A 507 -9.99 -7.04 29.84
N LYS A 508 -10.89 -6.25 30.43
CA LYS A 508 -11.24 -6.31 31.88
C LYS A 508 -12.37 -7.29 32.20
N HIS A 509 -12.92 -7.96 31.18
CA HIS A 509 -14.03 -8.91 31.27
C HIS A 509 -13.60 -10.23 30.66
#